data_AF-A0A0F8YBN0-F1
#
_entry.id   AF-A0A0F8YBN0-F1
#
_cell.length_a   1.000
_cell.length_b   1.000
_cell.length_c   1.000
_cell.angle_alpha   90.00
_cell.angle_beta   90.00
_cell.angle_gamma   90.00
#
_symmetry.space_group_name_H-M   'P 1'
#
loop_
_entity.id
_entity.type
_entity.pdbx_description
1 polymer ?
#
loop_
_entity_poly.entity_id
_entity_poly.type
_entity_poly.pdbx_seq_one_letter_code
_entity_poly.pdbx_strand_id
1 'polypeptide(L)' 'MAAKRIPTIVKKIIAEATDVHAKIRRKSKPQMKLPIRSLSNVKYHPRNGYFQLKGRYKT' A
#
# COMPACT_ATOMS: atom_id res chain seq x y z
N MET A 1 22.18 -14.23 -11.72
CA MET A 1 21.29 -13.64 -10.68
C MET A 1 20.09 -13.01 -11.38
N ALA A 2 18.93 -13.67 -11.39
CA ALA A 2 17.74 -13.14 -12.08
C ALA A 2 17.16 -11.94 -11.30
N ALA A 3 17.02 -10.79 -11.96
CA ALA A 3 16.45 -9.59 -11.35
C ALA A 3 14.99 -9.84 -10.95
N LYS A 4 14.71 -9.79 -9.64
CA LYS A 4 13.37 -10.00 -9.11
C LYS A 4 12.44 -8.89 -9.60
N ARG A 5 11.38 -9.24 -10.34
CA ARG A 5 10.41 -8.28 -10.88
C ARG A 5 9.69 -7.55 -9.74
N ILE A 6 10.01 -6.27 -9.55
CA ILE A 6 9.34 -5.42 -8.56
C ILE A 6 7.93 -5.10 -9.07
N PRO A 7 6.87 -5.45 -8.32
CA PRO A 7 5.50 -5.17 -8.73
C PRO A 7 5.23 -3.66 -8.73
N THR A 8 4.40 -3.20 -9.67
CA THR A 8 4.09 -1.78 -9.90
C THR A 8 3.57 -1.07 -8.65
N ILE A 9 2.87 -1.79 -7.77
CA ILE A 9 2.37 -1.28 -6.49
C ILE A 9 3.50 -0.88 -5.52
N VAL A 10 4.59 -1.66 -5.46
CA VAL A 10 5.72 -1.37 -4.57
C VAL A 10 6.43 -0.09 -5.02
N LYS A 11 6.54 0.14 -6.34
CA LYS A 11 7.08 1.40 -6.87
C LYS A 11 6.25 2.61 -6.44
N LYS A 12 4.91 2.49 -6.43
CA LYS A 12 4.01 3.56 -5.97
C LYS A 12 4.16 3.83 -4.47
N ILE A 13 4.32 2.79 -3.64
CA ILE A 13 4.55 2.94 -2.20
C ILE A 13 5.85 3.69 -1.92
N ILE A 14 6.93 3.30 -2.59
CA ILE A 14 8.25 3.93 -2.42
C ILE A 14 8.20 5.40 -2.86
N ALA A 15 7.54 5.69 -3.99
CA ALA A 15 7.38 7.06 -4.48
C ALA A 15 6.63 7.95 -3.47
N GLU A 16 5.49 7.47 -2.94
CA GLU A 16 4.70 8.21 -1.95
C GLU A 16 5.46 8.42 -0.64
N ALA A 17 6.17 7.40 -0.16
CA ALA A 17 7.01 7.51 1.04
C ALA A 17 8.14 8.56 0.86
N THR A 18 8.73 8.61 -0.34
CA THR A 18 9.78 9.59 -0.67
C THR A 18 9.23 11.02 -0.66
N ASP A 19 8.04 11.24 -1.22
CA ASP A 19 7.40 12.55 -1.26
C ASP A 19 7.02 13.05 0.15
N VAL A 20 6.47 12.16 0.99
CA VAL A 20 6.15 12.47 2.39
C VAL A 20 7.41 12.85 3.16
N HIS A 21 8.49 12.09 3.00
CA HIS A 21 9.76 12.39 3.64
C HIS A 21 10.32 13.74 3.17
N ALA A 22 10.22 14.06 1.88
CA ALA A 22 10.62 15.34 1.34
C ALA A 22 9.81 16.51 1.94
N LYS A 23 8.49 16.34 2.11
CA LYS A 23 7.62 17.34 2.77
C LYS A 23 8.02 17.57 4.24
N ILE A 24 8.28 16.50 5.00
CA ILE A 24 8.77 16.58 6.38
C ILE A 24 10.07 17.39 6.44
N ARG A 25 11.05 17.08 5.56
CA ARG A 25 12.31 17.82 5.51
C ARG A 25 12.13 19.31 5.21
N ARG A 26 11.12 19.66 4.41
CA ARG A 26 10.76 21.04 4.08
C ARG A 26 9.95 21.75 5.18
N LYS A 27 9.74 21.11 6.34
CA LYS A 27 8.87 21.58 7.43
C LYS A 27 7.44 21.92 7.00
N SER A 28 7.00 21.38 5.85
CA SER A 28 5.62 21.52 5.40
C SER A 28 4.79 20.40 6.01
N LYS A 29 3.52 20.68 6.33
CA LYS A 29 2.61 19.67 6.90
C LYS A 29 2.48 18.51 5.91
N PRO A 30 3.01 17.31 6.21
CA PRO A 30 2.87 16.18 5.31
C PRO A 30 1.39 15.78 5.30
N GLN A 31 0.80 15.75 4.11
CA GLN A 31 -0.53 15.24 3.89
C GLN A 31 -0.42 14.03 2.96
N MET A 32 -1.01 12.92 3.37
CA MET A 32 -1.09 11.70 2.57
C MET A 32 -2.54 11.46 2.20
N LYS A 33 -2.82 11.31 0.90
CA LYS A 33 -4.08 10.71 0.44
C LYS A 33 -3.87 9.21 0.40
N LEU A 34 -4.10 8.55 1.52
CA LEU A 34 -4.06 7.09 1.59
C LEU A 34 -5.10 6.53 0.60
N PRO A 35 -4.70 5.74 -0.40
CA PRO A 35 -5.68 5.02 -1.20
C PRO A 35 -6.43 4.06 -0.28
N ILE A 36 -7.76 4.00 -0.39
CA ILE A 36 -8.65 3.15 0.42
C ILE A 36 -8.33 1.64 0.26
N ARG A 37 -7.40 1.28 -0.64
CA ARG A 37 -7.00 -0.09 -1.00
C ARG A 37 -5.52 -0.06 -1.43
N SER A 38 -4.73 -1.12 -1.24
CA SER A 38 -5.09 -2.48 -1.60
C SER A 38 -4.52 -3.49 -0.62
N LEU A 39 -5.35 -3.85 0.37
CA LEU A 39 -5.35 -5.18 0.95
C LEU A 39 -5.58 -6.19 -0.20
N SER A 40 -4.57 -6.40 -1.03
CA SER A 40 -4.62 -7.34 -2.17
C SER A 40 -4.79 -8.78 -1.69
N ASN A 41 -4.46 -9.00 -0.43
CA ASN A 41 -4.73 -10.18 0.36
C ASN A 41 -6.14 -10.20 0.97
N VAL A 42 -7.04 -9.24 0.72
CA VAL A 42 -8.43 -9.32 1.22
C VAL A 42 -9.46 -9.00 0.14
N LYS A 43 -10.69 -9.50 0.31
CA LYS A 43 -11.87 -9.21 -0.51
C LYS A 43 -12.96 -8.66 0.41
N TYR A 44 -13.59 -7.55 0.03
CA TYR A 44 -14.78 -7.04 0.72
C TYR A 44 -16.04 -7.55 0.03
N HIS A 45 -16.97 -8.12 0.80
CA HIS A 45 -18.31 -8.48 0.32
C HIS A 45 -19.35 -7.62 1.05
N PRO A 46 -20.10 -6.75 0.34
CA PRO A 46 -21.09 -5.86 0.96
C PRO A 46 -22.17 -6.58 1.77
N ARG A 47 -22.54 -7.82 1.39
CA ARG A 47 -23.50 -8.64 2.14
C ARG A 47 -22.97 -9.12 3.49
N ASN A 48 -21.66 -9.37 3.58
CA ASN A 48 -21.05 -9.95 4.77
C ASN A 48 -20.59 -8.87 5.76
N GLY A 49 -20.37 -7.64 5.29
CA GLY A 49 -19.99 -6.50 6.14
C GLY A 49 -18.52 -6.48 6.59
N TYR A 50 -17.71 -7.48 6.26
CA TYR A 50 -16.30 -7.55 6.66
C TYR A 50 -15.35 -7.92 5.49
N PHE A 51 -14.06 -7.65 5.68
CA PHE A 51 -12.99 -8.00 4.74
C PHE A 51 -12.50 -9.44 4.98
N GLN A 52 -12.54 -10.28 3.95
CA GLN A 52 -12.08 -11.68 3.98
C GLN A 52 -10.67 -11.81 3.41
N LEU A 53 -9.75 -12.44 4.14
CA LEU A 53 -8.40 -12.70 3.65
C LEU A 53 -8.40 -13.75 2.52
N LYS A 54 -7.75 -13.44 1.39
CA LYS A 54 -7.46 -14.35 0.28
C LYS A 54 -6.27 -15.25 0.64
N GLY A 55 -6.55 -16.34 1.34
CA GLY A 55 -5.76 -17.58 1.30
C GLY A 55 -4.26 -17.50 1.59
N ARG A 56 -3.80 -16.54 2.40
CA ARG A 56 -2.41 -16.51 2.89
C ARG A 56 -2.42 -16.47 4.41
N TYR A 57 -2.44 -17.65 5.01
CA TYR A 57 -1.98 -17.81 6.39
C TYR A 57 -0.53 -17.33 6.45
N LYS A 58 -0.19 -16.63 7.53
CA LYS A 58 1.19 -16.30 7.86
C LYS A 58 1.80 -17.60 8.41
N THR A 59 2.63 -18.27 7.63
CA THR A 59 3.67 -19.16 8.21
C THR A 59 4.72 -18.30 8.87
#